data_AF-A0A4P7GRA7-F1
#
_entry.id   AF-A0A4P7GRA7-F1
#
_cell.length_a   1.000
_cell.length_b   1.000
_cell.length_c   1.000
_cell.angle_alpha   90.00
_cell.angle_beta   90.00
_cell.angle_gamma   90.00
#
_symmetry.space_group_name_H-M   'P 1'
#
loop_
_entity.id
_entity.type
_entity.pdbx_description
1 polymer ?
#
loop_
_entity_poly.entity_id
_entity_poly.type
_entity_poly.pdbx_seq_one_letter_code
_entity_poly.pdbx_strand_id
1 'polypeptide(L)'
;MAGVLIALAAGMAAGRAGLVRHRVEAWGPTASRWALGLMLACIGLRLGLDPAVGGQLGRLGVQAAVFAVATAGGAVVAGILAAGGMALVRRRLARGRIAPRRVPGRGTAPTASRTDSGADGTAAGAGAPRPVAPGPAVAALRMSGAAVLAVAAGWAAGGLVLHLAGSPDAVAGTLAGTPVASGFDAGAVAAGSSAVADPTRDGAGPGIALVHWVRRMAGAAAGYALLLLMALFGWEFGRQWPATRASLRAARAKAVVLPVVGGLGSLGGGWLAGRLLGEPPGLALAVAAAFGWYSMAGVVVAQLWGPAAGALAFLANVFRELLTVVAVPLLARRAGGRAWLTVLPGGATTMDTTLPVIAAAVRDAGITALAFVHGLVLTLAAPALIGWLARP
;
A
#
# COMPACT_ATOMS: atom_id res chain seq x y z
N MET A 1 -4.72 -15.95 5.16
CA MET A 1 -5.54 -14.79 4.70
C MET A 1 -6.72 -14.48 5.63
N ALA A 2 -7.50 -15.47 6.07
CA ALA A 2 -8.64 -15.25 6.97
C ALA A 2 -8.28 -14.44 8.23
N GLY A 3 -7.16 -14.74 8.89
CA GLY A 3 -6.69 -13.99 10.06
C GLY A 3 -6.50 -12.48 9.82
N VAL A 4 -5.98 -12.08 8.64
CA VAL A 4 -5.81 -10.66 8.27
C VAL A 4 -7.16 -9.96 8.17
N LEU A 5 -8.10 -10.58 7.46
CA LEU A 5 -9.44 -10.03 7.27
C LEU A 5 -10.22 -9.97 8.60
N ILE A 6 -10.08 -10.99 9.45
CA ILE A 6 -10.68 -11.02 10.79
C ILE A 6 -10.10 -9.92 11.66
N ALA A 7 -8.77 -9.74 11.69
CA ALA A 7 -8.13 -8.67 12.46
C ALA A 7 -8.60 -7.29 12.00
N LEU A 8 -8.68 -7.05 10.69
CA LEU A 8 -9.20 -5.80 10.11
C LEU A 8 -10.64 -5.54 10.56
N ALA A 9 -11.51 -6.54 10.41
CA ALA A 9 -12.93 -6.44 10.75
C ALA A 9 -13.16 -6.24 12.25
N ALA A 10 -12.43 -6.97 13.09
CA ALA A 10 -12.48 -6.84 14.54
C ALA A 10 -12.03 -5.45 15.00
N GLY A 11 -10.92 -4.95 14.44
CA GLY A 11 -10.46 -3.58 14.67
C GLY A 11 -11.53 -2.56 14.30
N MET A 12 -12.12 -2.69 13.11
CA MET A 12 -13.16 -1.78 12.62
C MET A 12 -14.40 -1.76 13.50
N ALA A 13 -14.87 -2.92 13.94
CA ALA A 13 -15.97 -3.04 14.89
C ALA A 13 -15.65 -2.36 16.23
N ALA A 14 -14.45 -2.61 16.78
CA ALA A 14 -14.00 -2.01 18.03
C ALA A 14 -13.89 -0.47 17.93
N GLY A 15 -13.39 0.04 16.82
CA GLY A 15 -13.28 1.47 16.57
C GLY A 15 -14.64 2.16 16.46
N ARG A 16 -15.60 1.51 15.79
CA ARG A 16 -16.96 2.02 15.62
C ARG A 16 -17.77 2.00 16.92
N ALA A 17 -17.55 0.99 17.76
CA ALA A 17 -18.25 0.85 19.03
C ALA A 17 -17.73 1.79 20.14
N GLY A 18 -16.65 2.54 19.88
CA GLY A 18 -16.09 3.47 20.86
C GLY A 18 -15.56 2.77 22.13
N LEU A 19 -15.24 1.48 22.03
CA LEU A 19 -14.89 0.61 23.18
C LEU A 19 -13.57 0.99 23.86
N VAL A 20 -12.85 1.99 23.36
CA VAL A 20 -11.49 2.32 23.74
C VAL A 20 -11.45 3.72 24.37
N ARG A 21 -11.02 3.81 25.63
CA ARG A 21 -10.91 5.07 26.40
C ARG A 21 -9.96 6.08 25.71
N HIS A 22 -10.27 7.37 25.89
CA HIS A 22 -9.55 8.53 25.33
C HIS A 22 -8.01 8.52 25.50
N ARG A 23 -7.46 7.84 26.53
CA ARG A 23 -6.01 7.70 26.76
C ARG A 23 -5.30 6.75 25.78
N VAL A 24 -5.98 5.72 25.30
CA VAL A 24 -5.44 4.76 24.32
C VAL A 24 -5.41 5.38 22.92
N GLU A 25 -6.20 6.41 22.69
CA GLU A 25 -6.28 7.15 21.42
C GLU A 25 -4.98 7.86 21.05
N ALA A 26 -4.26 8.36 22.04
CA ALA A 26 -2.97 9.00 21.84
C ALA A 26 -1.86 8.01 21.43
N TRP A 27 -2.03 6.72 21.73
CA TRP A 27 -1.00 5.69 21.50
C TRP A 27 -1.13 4.99 20.15
N GLY A 28 -2.30 5.03 19.50
CA GLY A 28 -2.57 4.35 18.23
C GLY A 28 -1.50 4.56 17.16
N PRO A 29 -1.23 5.82 16.73
CA PRO A 29 -0.24 6.09 15.69
C PRO A 29 1.19 5.67 16.07
N THR A 30 1.51 5.67 17.36
CA THR A 30 2.82 5.24 17.85
C THR A 30 2.92 3.72 17.84
N ALA A 31 1.89 3.01 18.28
CA ALA A 31 1.81 1.56 18.21
C ALA A 31 1.89 1.05 16.76
N SER A 32 1.16 1.68 15.83
CA SER A 32 1.20 1.34 14.39
C SER A 32 2.62 1.51 13.81
N ARG A 33 3.35 2.57 14.20
CA ARG A 33 4.75 2.78 13.78
C ARG A 33 5.71 1.73 14.33
N TRP A 34 5.58 1.37 15.60
CA TRP A 34 6.40 0.31 16.21
C TRP A 34 6.10 -1.07 15.60
N ALA A 35 4.82 -1.40 15.43
CA ALA A 35 4.40 -2.65 14.78
C ALA A 35 4.94 -2.73 13.34
N LEU A 36 4.84 -1.64 12.57
CA LEU A 36 5.41 -1.53 11.23
C LEU A 36 6.93 -1.72 11.26
N GLY A 37 7.65 -1.00 12.12
CA GLY A 37 9.11 -1.09 12.23
C GLY A 37 9.58 -2.50 12.59
N LEU A 38 8.95 -3.13 13.59
CA LEU A 38 9.24 -4.50 13.99
C LEU A 38 9.00 -5.47 12.84
N MET A 39 7.85 -5.37 12.17
CA MET A 39 7.50 -6.22 11.04
C MET A 39 8.53 -6.12 9.91
N LEU A 40 8.91 -4.90 9.53
CA LEU A 40 9.89 -4.66 8.48
C LEU A 40 11.29 -5.15 8.87
N ALA A 41 11.71 -4.94 10.11
CA ALA A 41 12.96 -5.50 10.62
C ALA A 41 12.95 -7.04 10.58
N CYS A 42 11.84 -7.69 10.93
CA CYS A 42 11.70 -9.14 10.84
C CYS A 42 11.72 -9.65 9.39
N ILE A 43 11.11 -8.93 8.44
CA ILE A 43 11.23 -9.25 7.01
C ILE A 43 12.69 -9.17 6.58
N GLY A 44 13.36 -8.05 6.90
CA GLY A 44 14.78 -7.86 6.64
C GLY A 44 15.63 -9.00 7.19
N LEU A 45 15.43 -9.34 8.47
CA LEU A 45 16.12 -10.44 9.16
C LEU A 45 15.98 -11.75 8.40
N ARG A 46 14.78 -12.08 7.93
CA ARG A 46 14.54 -13.29 7.14
C ARG A 46 15.24 -13.28 5.80
N LEU A 47 15.32 -12.13 5.13
CA LEU A 47 16.06 -11.99 3.88
C LEU A 47 17.56 -12.10 4.10
N GLY A 48 18.06 -11.59 5.23
CA GLY A 48 19.47 -11.71 5.62
C GLY A 48 19.87 -13.13 5.98
N LEU A 49 18.92 -13.95 6.45
CA LEU A 49 19.11 -15.37 6.75
C LEU A 49 19.02 -16.28 5.52
N ASP A 50 18.75 -15.75 4.33
CA ASP A 50 18.61 -16.51 3.09
C ASP A 50 19.74 -16.15 2.11
N PRO A 51 20.82 -16.97 2.03
CA PRO A 51 21.96 -16.70 1.16
C PRO A 51 21.57 -16.58 -0.32
N ALA A 52 20.53 -17.31 -0.76
CA ALA A 52 20.07 -17.29 -2.14
C ALA A 52 19.48 -15.93 -2.54
N VAL A 53 18.87 -15.22 -1.59
CA VAL A 53 18.32 -13.88 -1.81
C VAL A 53 19.44 -12.84 -1.93
N GLY A 54 20.48 -12.94 -1.10
CA GLY A 54 21.62 -12.00 -1.09
C GLY A 54 22.28 -11.84 -2.47
N GLY A 55 22.54 -12.97 -3.15
CA GLY A 55 23.13 -12.97 -4.50
C GLY A 55 22.19 -12.46 -5.60
N GLN A 56 20.89 -12.38 -5.34
CA GLN A 56 19.87 -11.98 -6.31
C GLN A 56 19.32 -10.56 -6.10
N LEU A 57 19.77 -9.84 -5.06
CA LEU A 57 19.25 -8.51 -4.70
C LEU A 57 19.24 -7.52 -5.86
N GLY A 58 20.30 -7.49 -6.68
CA GLY A 58 20.36 -6.61 -7.85
C GLY A 58 19.26 -6.92 -8.88
N ARG A 59 19.05 -8.21 -9.19
CA ARG A 59 18.00 -8.67 -10.11
C ARG A 59 16.60 -8.39 -9.55
N LEU A 60 16.39 -8.67 -8.26
CA LEU A 60 15.12 -8.38 -7.58
C LEU A 60 14.80 -6.88 -7.59
N GLY A 61 15.80 -6.02 -7.44
CA GLY A 61 15.65 -4.57 -7.56
C GLY A 61 15.16 -4.13 -8.94
N VAL A 62 15.77 -4.66 -10.00
CA VAL A 62 15.34 -4.35 -11.38
C VAL A 62 13.93 -4.88 -11.65
N GLN A 63 13.63 -6.12 -11.26
CA GLN A 63 12.30 -6.70 -11.39
C GLN A 63 11.25 -5.85 -10.65
N ALA A 64 11.55 -5.44 -9.42
CA ALA A 64 10.68 -4.58 -8.63
C ALA A 64 10.42 -3.22 -9.29
N ALA A 65 11.44 -2.61 -9.90
CA ALA A 65 11.30 -1.34 -10.61
C ALA A 65 10.39 -1.50 -11.84
N VAL A 66 10.53 -2.59 -12.58
CA VAL A 66 9.65 -2.93 -13.71
C VAL A 66 8.20 -3.09 -13.24
N PHE A 67 7.96 -3.84 -12.16
CA PHE A 67 6.63 -3.98 -11.56
C PHE A 67 6.07 -2.62 -11.10
N ALA A 68 6.88 -1.77 -10.47
CA ALA A 68 6.46 -0.45 -10.01
C ALA A 68 5.99 0.44 -11.17
N VAL A 69 6.80 0.52 -12.23
CA VAL A 69 6.46 1.31 -13.43
C VAL A 69 5.23 0.73 -14.13
N ALA A 70 5.17 -0.58 -14.32
CA ALA A 70 4.07 -1.22 -15.02
C ALA A 70 2.75 -1.09 -14.26
N THR A 71 2.74 -1.26 -12.93
CA THR A 71 1.52 -1.15 -12.12
C THR A 71 1.04 0.30 -11.97
N ALA A 72 1.95 1.26 -11.72
CA ALA A 72 1.59 2.67 -11.66
C ALA A 72 1.14 3.21 -13.03
N GLY A 73 1.91 2.89 -14.09
CA GLY A 73 1.61 3.27 -15.47
C GLY A 73 0.32 2.63 -15.97
N GLY A 74 0.11 1.34 -15.70
CA GLY A 74 -1.11 0.62 -16.04
C GLY A 74 -2.36 1.26 -15.43
N ALA A 75 -2.29 1.71 -14.18
CA ALA A 75 -3.38 2.45 -13.53
C ALA A 75 -3.71 3.75 -14.28
N VAL A 76 -2.69 4.54 -14.63
CA VAL A 76 -2.84 5.81 -15.38
C VAL A 76 -3.40 5.57 -16.78
N VAL A 77 -2.86 4.59 -17.52
CA VAL A 77 -3.31 4.22 -18.87
C VAL A 77 -4.78 3.79 -18.83
N ALA A 78 -5.16 2.93 -17.89
CA ALA A 78 -6.56 2.51 -17.73
C ALA A 78 -7.49 3.70 -17.47
N GLY A 79 -7.06 4.67 -16.65
CA GLY A 79 -7.79 5.92 -16.44
C GLY A 79 -7.99 6.73 -17.71
N ILE A 80 -6.93 6.91 -18.49
CA ILE A 80 -6.97 7.65 -19.77
C ILE A 80 -7.93 6.96 -20.75
N LEU A 81 -7.84 5.64 -20.88
CA LEU A 81 -8.71 4.85 -21.76
C LEU A 81 -10.18 4.94 -21.34
N ALA A 82 -10.47 4.80 -20.04
CA ALA A 82 -11.83 4.91 -19.52
C ALA A 82 -12.44 6.31 -19.78
N ALA A 83 -11.65 7.37 -19.63
CA ALA A 83 -12.09 8.73 -19.94
C ALA A 83 -12.36 8.94 -21.44
N GLY A 84 -11.50 8.40 -22.30
CA GLY A 84 -11.68 8.42 -23.76
C GLY A 84 -12.93 7.66 -24.21
N GLY A 85 -13.14 6.46 -23.67
CA GLY A 85 -14.33 5.65 -23.96
C GLY A 85 -15.63 6.33 -23.56
N MET A 86 -15.69 6.91 -22.35
CA MET A 86 -16.87 7.69 -21.92
C MET A 86 -17.13 8.91 -22.79
N ALA A 87 -16.09 9.62 -23.24
CA ALA A 87 -16.24 10.75 -24.15
C ALA A 87 -16.81 10.32 -25.51
N LEU A 88 -16.37 9.17 -26.03
CA LEU A 88 -16.88 8.60 -27.28
C LEU A 88 -18.36 8.19 -27.15
N VAL A 89 -18.73 7.52 -26.06
CA VAL A 89 -20.13 7.13 -25.79
C VAL A 89 -21.03 8.37 -25.69
N ARG A 90 -20.60 9.41 -24.95
CA ARG A 90 -21.34 10.68 -24.87
C ARG A 90 -21.53 11.33 -26.22
N ARG A 91 -20.50 11.32 -27.09
CA ARG A 91 -20.61 11.85 -28.46
C ARG A 91 -21.59 11.04 -29.30
N ARG A 92 -21.61 9.71 -29.18
CA ARG A 92 -22.57 8.84 -29.89
C ARG A 92 -24.01 9.08 -29.42
N LEU A 93 -24.23 9.19 -28.12
CA LEU A 93 -25.55 9.50 -27.54
C LEU A 93 -26.05 10.90 -27.90
N ALA A 94 -25.15 11.90 -27.97
CA ALA A 94 -25.48 13.25 -28.41
C ALA A 94 -25.85 13.30 -29.90
N ARG A 95 -25.22 12.47 -30.76
CA ARG A 95 -25.60 12.34 -32.17
C ARG A 95 -26.92 11.61 -32.40
N GLY A 96 -27.33 10.74 -31.47
CA GLY A 96 -28.59 9.99 -31.52
C GLY A 96 -29.81 10.73 -30.98
N ARG A 97 -29.63 11.88 -30.30
CA ARG A 97 -30.74 12.74 -29.88
C ARG A 97 -30.96 13.81 -30.96
N ILE A 98 -32.03 13.65 -31.75
CA ILE A 98 -32.58 14.71 -32.61
C ILE A 98 -32.80 15.94 -31.73
N ALA A 99 -32.23 17.08 -32.11
CA ALA A 99 -32.39 18.33 -31.39
C ALA A 99 -33.89 18.68 -31.29
N PRO A 100 -34.42 19.00 -30.10
CA PRO A 100 -35.77 19.55 -30.03
C PRO A 100 -35.81 20.86 -30.81
N ARG A 101 -36.80 20.97 -31.71
CA ARG A 101 -37.11 22.15 -32.50
C ARG A 101 -37.14 23.37 -31.56
N ARG A 102 -36.26 24.36 -31.78
CA ARG A 102 -36.30 25.63 -31.06
C ARG A 102 -37.65 26.29 -31.33
N VAL A 103 -38.49 26.39 -30.30
CA VAL A 103 -39.63 27.31 -30.29
C VAL A 103 -39.09 28.71 -29.98
N PRO A 104 -39.30 29.71 -30.85
CA PRO A 104 -38.87 31.08 -30.56
C PRO A 104 -39.84 31.70 -29.56
N GLY A 105 -39.35 32.01 -28.36
CA GLY A 105 -40.19 32.55 -27.28
C GLY A 105 -39.43 33.50 -26.36
N ARG A 106 -39.64 34.79 -26.62
CA ARG A 106 -39.55 35.97 -25.74
C ARG A 106 -38.34 36.13 -24.81
N GLY A 107 -37.57 37.16 -25.11
CA GLY A 107 -36.53 37.70 -24.25
C GLY A 107 -37.06 38.19 -22.91
N THR A 108 -36.25 37.95 -21.89
CA THR A 108 -36.26 38.69 -20.64
C THR A 108 -34.84 39.15 -20.38
N ALA A 109 -34.70 40.45 -20.14
CA ALA A 109 -33.43 41.15 -19.96
C ALA A 109 -32.67 40.68 -18.71
N PRO A 110 -31.34 40.75 -18.69
CA PRO A 110 -30.56 40.51 -17.48
C PRO A 110 -30.57 41.77 -16.60
N THR A 111 -31.12 41.66 -15.39
CA THR A 111 -30.89 42.63 -14.32
C THR A 111 -29.50 42.43 -13.73
N ALA A 112 -28.67 43.45 -13.90
CA ALA A 112 -27.40 43.61 -13.22
C ALA A 112 -27.65 44.04 -11.76
N SER A 113 -26.96 43.41 -10.82
CA SER A 113 -26.66 44.03 -9.53
C SER A 113 -25.15 43.94 -9.30
N ARG A 114 -24.58 45.10 -8.98
CA ARG A 114 -23.16 45.42 -8.87
C ARG A 114 -22.88 45.78 -7.41
N THR A 115 -21.79 45.19 -6.89
CA THR A 115 -20.90 45.61 -5.79
C THR A 115 -21.49 45.98 -4.42
N ASP A 116 -20.91 45.40 -3.36
CA ASP A 116 -20.19 46.26 -2.40
C ASP A 116 -19.00 45.58 -1.72
N SER A 117 -18.02 46.43 -1.47
CA SER A 117 -16.70 46.22 -0.88
C SER A 117 -16.72 46.14 0.64
N GLY A 118 -15.77 45.43 1.23
CA GLY A 118 -15.46 45.50 2.66
C GLY A 118 -14.13 44.82 2.95
N ALA A 119 -13.05 45.56 2.78
CA ALA A 119 -11.76 45.23 3.35
C ALA A 119 -11.79 45.58 4.84
N ASP A 120 -11.28 44.69 5.69
CA ASP A 120 -10.64 45.07 6.94
C ASP A 120 -9.63 43.99 7.33
N GLY A 121 -8.36 44.41 7.31
CA GLY A 121 -7.25 43.62 7.81
C GLY A 121 -7.07 43.88 9.30
N THR A 122 -6.78 42.82 10.05
CA THR A 122 -6.04 42.93 11.31
C THR A 122 -4.98 41.85 11.34
N ALA A 123 -3.73 42.30 11.22
CA ALA A 123 -2.54 41.55 11.54
C ALA A 123 -2.29 41.67 13.05
N ALA A 124 -1.99 40.56 13.72
CA ALA A 124 -0.84 40.41 14.61
C ALA A 124 -1.02 39.18 15.51
N GLY A 125 -0.03 38.32 15.49
CA GLY A 125 0.11 37.17 16.36
C GLY A 125 1.41 36.46 16.01
N ALA A 126 2.53 37.15 16.23
CA ALA A 126 3.88 36.64 16.05
C ALA A 126 4.15 35.51 17.06
N GLY A 127 3.71 34.30 16.71
CA GLY A 127 4.17 33.07 17.36
C GLY A 127 5.60 32.77 16.90
N ALA A 128 6.45 32.36 17.84
CA ALA A 128 7.82 31.90 17.60
C ALA A 128 7.91 31.01 16.34
N PRO A 129 9.00 31.07 15.56
CA PRO A 129 9.15 30.26 14.36
C PRO A 129 9.04 28.78 14.75
N ARG A 130 7.86 28.20 14.51
CA ARG A 130 7.67 26.76 14.59
C ARG A 130 8.62 26.17 13.55
N PRO A 131 9.33 25.07 13.88
CA PRO A 131 10.20 24.41 12.91
C PRO A 131 9.41 24.18 11.62
N VAL A 132 9.93 24.68 10.51
CA VAL A 132 9.29 24.56 9.20
C VAL A 132 9.09 23.07 8.95
N ALA A 133 7.84 22.63 9.00
CA ALA A 133 7.52 21.22 8.77
C ALA A 133 8.03 20.85 7.37
N PRO A 134 8.69 19.70 7.21
CA PRO A 134 9.17 19.26 5.90
C PRO A 134 7.99 19.21 4.92
N GLY A 135 8.24 19.62 3.67
CA GLY A 135 7.21 19.61 2.64
C GLY A 135 6.57 18.23 2.48
N PRO A 136 5.31 18.14 2.01
CA PRO A 136 4.55 16.89 1.92
C PRO A 136 5.30 15.74 1.24
N ALA A 137 6.03 16.04 0.17
CA ALA A 137 6.87 15.06 -0.54
C ALA A 137 8.04 14.57 0.33
N VAL A 138 8.70 15.46 1.07
CA VAL A 138 9.81 15.09 1.97
C VAL A 138 9.30 14.22 3.12
N ALA A 139 8.12 14.53 3.67
CA ALA A 139 7.51 13.70 4.70
C ALA A 139 7.19 12.29 4.18
N ALA A 140 6.61 12.17 2.99
CA ALA A 140 6.35 10.88 2.36
C ALA A 140 7.65 10.09 2.14
N LEU A 141 8.66 10.71 1.55
CA LEU A 141 9.98 10.09 1.32
C LEU A 141 10.65 9.62 2.63
N ARG A 142 10.49 10.38 3.73
CA ARG A 142 11.02 9.97 5.04
C ARG A 142 10.33 8.72 5.58
N MET A 143 9.04 8.55 5.35
CA MET A 143 8.31 7.35 5.79
C MET A 143 8.75 6.12 4.99
N SER A 144 8.81 6.20 3.67
CA SER A 144 9.30 5.10 2.82
C SER A 144 10.78 4.80 3.11
N GLY A 145 11.59 5.83 3.33
CA GLY A 145 13.00 5.69 3.70
C GLY A 145 13.21 4.97 5.02
N ALA A 146 12.41 5.30 6.06
CA ALA A 146 12.46 4.59 7.34
C ALA A 146 12.08 3.10 7.18
N ALA A 147 11.13 2.79 6.31
CA ALA A 147 10.76 1.41 6.01
C ALA A 147 11.92 0.63 5.35
N VAL A 148 12.58 1.23 4.36
CA VAL A 148 13.77 0.64 3.71
C VAL A 148 14.90 0.43 4.71
N LEU A 149 15.16 1.41 5.58
CA LEU A 149 16.20 1.30 6.60
C LEU A 149 15.90 0.19 7.63
N ALA A 150 14.64 0.02 8.04
CA ALA A 150 14.26 -1.06 8.94
C ALA A 150 14.51 -2.44 8.31
N VAL A 151 14.16 -2.60 7.03
CA VAL A 151 14.46 -3.84 6.28
C VAL A 151 15.96 -4.05 6.12
N ALA A 152 16.73 -3.00 5.79
CA ALA A 152 18.18 -3.10 5.64
C ALA A 152 18.88 -3.46 6.96
N ALA A 153 18.45 -2.87 8.08
CA ALA A 153 18.96 -3.20 9.42
C ALA A 153 18.65 -4.65 9.80
N GLY A 154 17.42 -5.10 9.53
CA GLY A 154 17.06 -6.52 9.68
C GLY A 154 17.94 -7.42 8.83
N TRP A 155 18.13 -7.08 7.56
CA TRP A 155 18.96 -7.86 6.63
C TRP A 155 20.41 -7.99 7.10
N ALA A 156 21.01 -6.90 7.57
CA ALA A 156 22.34 -6.93 8.16
C ALA A 156 22.41 -7.83 9.42
N ALA A 157 21.39 -7.76 10.29
CA ALA A 157 21.30 -8.64 11.46
C ALA A 157 21.18 -10.12 11.06
N GLY A 158 20.43 -10.43 9.99
CA GLY A 158 20.34 -11.80 9.46
C GLY A 158 21.66 -12.31 8.91
N GLY A 159 22.35 -11.48 8.13
CA GLY A 159 23.69 -11.80 7.63
C GLY A 159 24.69 -12.04 8.75
N LEU A 160 24.62 -11.27 9.84
CA LEU A 160 25.44 -11.50 11.03
C LEU A 160 25.14 -12.86 11.67
N VAL A 161 23.86 -13.22 11.83
CA VAL A 161 23.47 -14.54 12.38
C VAL A 161 23.99 -15.67 11.50
N LEU A 162 23.89 -15.56 10.17
CA LEU A 162 24.47 -16.54 9.24
C LEU A 162 25.98 -16.64 9.37
N HIS A 163 26.67 -15.50 9.48
CA HIS A 163 28.11 -15.47 9.62
C HIS A 163 28.56 -16.17 10.90
N LEU A 164 27.86 -15.93 12.02
CA LEU A 164 28.10 -16.59 13.31
C LEU A 164 27.78 -18.09 13.28
N ALA A 165 26.93 -18.55 12.36
CA ALA A 165 26.60 -19.97 12.21
C ALA A 165 27.70 -20.80 11.51
N GLY A 166 28.66 -20.16 10.83
CA GLY A 166 29.89 -20.77 10.35
C GLY A 166 29.82 -21.58 9.04
N SER A 167 28.64 -21.79 8.44
CA SER A 167 28.49 -22.52 7.17
C SER A 167 27.27 -22.09 6.32
N PRO A 168 27.38 -20.99 5.55
CA PRO A 168 26.27 -20.44 4.75
C PRO A 168 25.70 -21.45 3.72
N ASP A 169 26.56 -22.25 3.08
CA ASP A 169 26.15 -23.22 2.06
C ASP A 169 25.40 -24.42 2.65
N ALA A 170 25.81 -24.88 3.85
CA ALA A 170 25.12 -25.94 4.57
C ALA A 170 23.73 -25.47 5.02
N VAL A 171 23.63 -24.23 5.51
CA VAL A 171 22.36 -23.58 5.86
C VAL A 171 21.47 -23.40 4.64
N ALA A 172 22.01 -22.99 3.48
CA ALA A 172 21.22 -22.87 2.26
C ALA A 172 20.60 -24.22 1.84
N GLY A 173 21.37 -25.31 1.98
CA GLY A 173 20.89 -26.67 1.75
C GLY A 173 19.79 -27.13 2.70
N THR A 174 19.85 -26.78 4.00
CA THR A 174 18.81 -27.16 4.98
C THR A 174 17.58 -26.26 4.94
N LEU A 175 17.72 -25.02 4.48
CA LEU A 175 16.60 -24.10 4.33
C LEU A 175 15.74 -24.43 3.10
N ALA A 176 16.32 -25.03 2.06
CA ALA A 176 15.62 -25.52 0.88
C ALA A 176 14.51 -26.52 1.27
N GLY A 177 13.24 -26.11 1.12
CA GLY A 177 12.07 -26.95 1.39
C GLY A 177 11.48 -26.83 2.80
N THR A 178 12.11 -26.10 3.74
CA THR A 178 11.49 -25.88 5.06
C THR A 178 10.39 -24.82 4.98
N PRO A 179 9.13 -25.18 5.33
CA PRO A 179 8.01 -24.26 5.24
C PRO A 179 8.26 -23.04 6.13
N VAL A 180 7.95 -21.87 5.58
CA VAL A 180 7.94 -20.63 6.35
C VAL A 180 6.82 -20.74 7.37
N ALA A 181 7.15 -20.67 8.66
CA ALA A 181 6.15 -20.68 9.72
C ALA A 181 5.04 -19.64 9.42
N SER A 182 3.79 -20.13 9.29
CA SER A 182 2.63 -19.31 8.99
C SER A 182 2.25 -18.50 10.23
N GLY A 183 2.65 -17.23 10.29
CA GLY A 183 2.22 -16.31 11.34
C GLY A 183 0.71 -15.97 11.34
N PHE A 184 -0.11 -16.71 10.59
CA PHE A 184 -1.57 -16.62 10.58
C PHE A 184 -2.27 -17.71 11.39
N ASP A 185 -1.54 -18.75 11.80
CA ASP A 185 -2.07 -19.77 12.68
C ASP A 185 -1.68 -19.41 14.11
N ALA A 186 -2.59 -18.72 14.82
CA ALA A 186 -2.41 -18.39 16.24
C ALA A 186 -2.12 -19.63 17.10
N GLY A 187 -2.52 -20.82 16.63
CA GLY A 187 -2.21 -22.12 17.25
C GLY A 187 -0.80 -22.66 16.99
N ALA A 188 -0.09 -22.25 15.92
CA ALA A 188 1.19 -22.85 15.54
C ALA A 188 2.40 -22.32 16.35
N VAL A 189 2.22 -21.20 17.06
CA VAL A 189 3.27 -20.62 17.94
C VAL A 189 3.00 -20.95 19.41
N ALA A 190 1.73 -21.07 19.81
CA ALA A 190 1.34 -21.48 21.17
C ALA A 190 1.41 -23.01 21.36
N ALA A 191 1.06 -23.79 20.33
CA ALA A 191 1.52 -25.16 20.26
C ALA A 191 2.98 -25.11 19.84
N GLY A 192 3.88 -25.53 20.71
CA GLY A 192 5.13 -26.16 20.28
C GLY A 192 4.78 -27.41 19.46
N SER A 193 4.21 -27.20 18.27
CA SER A 193 3.68 -28.28 17.45
C SER A 193 4.87 -29.14 17.03
N SER A 194 4.88 -30.31 17.64
CA SER A 194 5.77 -31.45 17.54
C SER A 194 5.86 -32.06 16.12
N ALA A 195 5.54 -31.29 15.08
CA ALA A 195 5.43 -31.75 13.71
C ALA A 195 6.40 -31.05 12.73
N VAL A 196 7.23 -30.12 13.20
CA VAL A 196 8.31 -29.53 12.39
C VAL A 196 9.64 -29.98 12.97
N ALA A 197 10.46 -30.63 12.15
CA ALA A 197 11.76 -31.20 12.52
C ALA A 197 12.55 -30.22 13.40
N ASP A 198 12.87 -30.68 14.60
CA ASP A 198 13.80 -30.02 15.49
C ASP A 198 15.20 -30.21 14.89
N PRO A 199 15.88 -29.16 14.39
CA PRO A 199 17.18 -29.32 13.75
C PRO A 199 18.22 -29.95 14.69
N THR A 200 17.98 -29.86 16.00
CA THR A 200 18.82 -30.53 17.01
C THR A 200 18.62 -32.05 17.06
N ARG A 201 17.49 -32.57 16.56
CA ARG A 201 17.23 -34.02 16.43
C ARG A 201 17.90 -34.65 15.19
N ASP A 202 18.22 -33.86 14.16
CA ASP A 202 18.81 -34.35 12.91
C ASP A 202 20.34 -34.20 12.85
N GLY A 203 21.00 -33.90 13.97
CA GLY A 203 22.46 -33.74 14.03
C GLY A 203 22.99 -32.46 13.40
N ALA A 204 22.13 -31.46 13.15
CA ALA A 204 22.58 -30.17 12.63
C ALA A 204 23.39 -29.41 13.69
N GLY A 205 24.54 -28.85 13.31
CA GLY A 205 25.39 -28.08 14.22
C GLY A 205 24.64 -26.91 14.88
N PRO A 206 25.11 -26.41 16.04
CA PRO A 206 24.42 -25.39 16.83
C PRO A 206 24.14 -24.10 16.04
N GLY A 207 25.00 -23.75 15.07
CA GLY A 207 24.79 -22.63 14.17
C GLY A 207 23.56 -22.78 13.25
N ILE A 208 23.34 -23.98 12.70
CA ILE A 208 22.17 -24.27 11.85
C ILE A 208 20.90 -24.20 12.69
N ALA A 209 20.91 -24.80 13.89
CA ALA A 209 19.78 -24.73 14.82
C ALA A 209 19.41 -23.28 15.18
N LEU A 210 20.41 -22.43 15.44
CA LEU A 210 20.21 -21.00 15.69
C LEU A 210 19.54 -20.31 14.49
N VAL A 211 20.02 -20.53 13.27
CA VAL A 211 19.44 -19.93 12.06
C VAL A 211 17.97 -20.33 11.88
N HIS A 212 17.64 -21.62 12.03
CA HIS A 212 16.25 -22.09 11.94
C HIS A 212 15.35 -21.47 13.03
N TRP A 213 15.85 -21.36 14.26
CA TRP A 213 15.13 -20.73 15.36
C TRP A 213 14.86 -19.24 15.10
N VAL A 214 15.90 -18.47 14.73
CA VAL A 214 15.77 -17.04 14.42
C VAL A 214 14.82 -16.83 13.24
N ARG A 215 14.93 -17.63 12.17
CA ARG A 215 14.03 -17.57 11.01
C ARG A 215 12.57 -17.81 11.39
N ARG A 216 12.30 -18.80 12.25
CA ARG A 216 10.95 -19.10 12.77
C ARG A 216 10.40 -17.96 13.61
N MET A 217 11.20 -17.44 14.55
CA MET A 217 10.79 -16.32 15.41
C MET A 217 10.52 -15.05 14.61
N ALA A 218 11.38 -14.72 13.65
CA ALA A 218 11.19 -13.57 12.77
C ALA A 218 9.93 -13.73 11.89
N GLY A 219 9.64 -14.95 11.40
CA GLY A 219 8.41 -15.24 10.64
C GLY A 219 7.14 -15.06 11.47
N ALA A 220 7.13 -15.60 12.69
CA ALA A 220 6.02 -15.45 13.62
C ALA A 220 5.82 -13.98 14.02
N ALA A 221 6.90 -13.29 14.40
CA ALA A 221 6.87 -11.89 14.80
C ALA A 221 6.35 -10.98 13.67
N ALA A 222 6.80 -11.17 12.43
CA ALA A 222 6.30 -10.43 11.27
C ALA A 222 4.80 -10.69 11.04
N GLY A 223 4.34 -11.93 11.17
CA GLY A 223 2.92 -12.28 11.02
C GLY A 223 2.03 -11.65 12.11
N TYR A 224 2.44 -11.75 13.39
CA TYR A 224 1.70 -11.13 14.49
C TYR A 224 1.73 -9.60 14.43
N ALA A 225 2.87 -9.02 14.07
CA ALA A 225 2.97 -7.58 13.86
C ALA A 225 2.05 -7.11 12.73
N LEU A 226 1.92 -7.89 11.65
CA LEU A 226 0.93 -7.61 10.59
C LEU A 226 -0.51 -7.71 11.11
N LEU A 227 -0.86 -8.74 11.88
CA LEU A 227 -2.20 -8.88 12.46
C LEU A 227 -2.54 -7.72 13.39
N LEU A 228 -1.59 -7.33 14.25
CA LEU A 228 -1.73 -6.17 15.11
C LEU A 228 -1.91 -4.89 14.28
N LEU A 229 -1.07 -4.68 13.26
CA LEU A 229 -1.15 -3.53 12.36
C LEU A 229 -2.52 -3.47 11.67
N MET A 230 -3.02 -4.62 11.23
CA MET A 230 -4.33 -4.73 10.58
C MET A 230 -5.49 -4.42 11.53
N ALA A 231 -5.41 -4.87 12.78
CA ALA A 231 -6.37 -4.53 13.82
C ALA A 231 -6.34 -3.03 14.18
N LEU A 232 -5.14 -2.44 14.28
CA LEU A 232 -4.96 -1.01 14.54
C LEU A 232 -5.50 -0.15 13.40
N PHE A 233 -5.19 -0.49 12.14
CA PHE A 233 -5.77 0.18 10.98
C PHE A 233 -7.30 0.05 10.93
N GLY A 234 -7.82 -1.15 11.18
CA GLY A 234 -9.26 -1.36 11.30
C GLY A 234 -9.86 -0.44 12.34
N TRP A 235 -9.26 -0.37 13.52
CA TRP A 235 -9.72 0.49 14.62
C TRP A 235 -9.68 1.97 14.29
N GLU A 236 -8.57 2.48 13.75
CA GLU A 236 -8.45 3.87 13.27
C GLU A 236 -9.55 4.20 12.25
N PHE A 237 -9.79 3.28 11.31
CA PHE A 237 -10.82 3.43 10.30
C PHE A 237 -12.25 3.41 10.87
N GLY A 238 -12.54 2.48 11.78
CA GLY A 238 -13.85 2.35 12.42
C GLY A 238 -14.25 3.61 13.17
N ARG A 239 -13.28 4.30 13.77
CA ARG A 239 -13.48 5.59 14.46
C ARG A 239 -13.78 6.74 13.50
N GLN A 240 -13.12 6.76 12.35
CA GLN A 240 -13.30 7.80 11.33
C GLN A 240 -14.52 7.56 10.42
N TRP A 241 -15.27 6.47 10.63
CA TRP A 241 -16.37 6.05 9.78
C TRP A 241 -17.40 7.16 9.45
N PRO A 242 -17.84 8.04 10.38
CA PRO A 242 -18.76 9.12 10.05
C PRO A 242 -18.17 10.10 9.00
N ALA A 243 -16.90 10.49 9.17
CA ALA A 243 -16.19 11.36 8.25
C ALA A 243 -15.94 10.66 6.90
N THR A 244 -15.51 9.41 6.94
CA THR A 244 -15.35 8.56 5.75
C THR A 244 -16.65 8.48 4.94
N ARG A 245 -17.78 8.24 5.61
CA ARG A 245 -19.10 8.16 4.95
C ARG A 245 -19.49 9.49 4.32
N ALA A 246 -19.11 10.63 4.90
CA ALA A 246 -19.32 11.94 4.29
C ALA A 246 -18.47 12.09 3.00
N SER A 247 -17.19 11.70 3.04
CA SER A 247 -16.29 11.72 1.87
C SER A 247 -16.78 10.81 0.73
N LEU A 248 -17.27 9.60 1.04
CA LEU A 248 -17.86 8.71 0.03
C LEU A 248 -19.10 9.34 -0.64
N ARG A 249 -19.99 9.97 0.13
CA ARG A 249 -21.17 10.65 -0.44
C ARG A 249 -20.77 11.84 -1.29
N ALA A 250 -19.76 12.61 -0.87
CA ALA A 250 -19.27 13.77 -1.59
C ALA A 250 -18.62 13.39 -2.94
N ALA A 251 -17.88 12.28 -2.98
CA ALA A 251 -17.24 11.78 -4.20
C ALA A 251 -18.22 11.17 -5.23
N ARG A 252 -19.50 10.96 -4.87
CA ARG A 252 -20.59 10.43 -5.72
C ARG A 252 -20.17 9.15 -6.47
N ALA A 253 -20.70 8.89 -7.67
CA ALA A 253 -20.37 7.69 -8.46
C ALA A 253 -18.87 7.56 -8.83
N LYS A 254 -18.11 8.66 -8.85
CA LYS A 254 -16.67 8.65 -9.13
C LYS A 254 -15.86 7.95 -8.01
N ALA A 255 -16.42 7.89 -6.80
CA ALA A 255 -15.86 7.23 -5.62
C ALA A 255 -15.50 5.76 -5.86
N VAL A 256 -16.29 5.04 -6.67
CA VAL A 256 -16.12 3.61 -6.91
C VAL A 256 -15.45 3.34 -8.26
N VAL A 257 -15.79 4.13 -9.28
CA VAL A 257 -15.25 3.93 -10.63
C VAL A 257 -13.72 4.10 -10.65
N LEU A 258 -13.20 5.12 -9.97
CA LEU A 258 -11.76 5.40 -10.00
C LEU A 258 -10.89 4.27 -9.38
N PRO A 259 -11.18 3.75 -8.17
CA PRO A 259 -10.46 2.59 -7.64
C PRO A 259 -10.62 1.33 -8.47
N VAL A 260 -11.79 1.07 -9.05
CA VAL A 260 -11.95 -0.09 -9.93
C VAL A 260 -11.07 0.04 -11.18
N VAL A 261 -11.13 1.18 -11.87
CA VAL A 261 -10.32 1.40 -13.09
C VAL A 261 -8.82 1.38 -12.78
N GLY A 262 -8.38 2.11 -11.75
CA GLY A 262 -6.98 2.15 -11.36
C GLY A 262 -6.46 0.80 -10.82
N GLY A 263 -7.30 0.06 -10.10
CA GLY A 263 -7.00 -1.28 -9.61
C GLY A 263 -6.84 -2.28 -10.76
N LEU A 264 -7.80 -2.33 -11.68
CA LEU A 264 -7.72 -3.19 -12.87
C LEU A 264 -6.52 -2.84 -13.75
N GLY A 265 -6.26 -1.54 -13.95
CA GLY A 265 -5.06 -1.08 -14.67
C GLY A 265 -3.76 -1.50 -14.00
N SER A 266 -3.70 -1.43 -12.66
CA SER A 266 -2.54 -1.90 -11.88
C SER A 266 -2.34 -3.40 -12.03
N LEU A 267 -3.42 -4.20 -11.95
CA LEU A 267 -3.37 -5.65 -12.10
C LEU A 267 -2.93 -6.04 -13.52
N GLY A 268 -3.47 -5.38 -14.55
CA GLY A 268 -3.06 -5.60 -15.93
C GLY A 268 -1.59 -5.24 -16.18
N GLY A 269 -1.13 -4.12 -15.61
CA GLY A 269 0.28 -3.72 -15.65
C GLY A 269 1.20 -4.72 -14.94
N GLY A 270 0.81 -5.18 -13.75
CA GLY A 270 1.56 -6.19 -13.02
C GLY A 270 1.60 -7.55 -13.72
N TRP A 271 0.49 -7.99 -14.30
CA TRP A 271 0.44 -9.21 -15.12
C TRP A 271 1.38 -9.11 -16.33
N LEU A 272 1.40 -7.97 -17.01
CA LEU A 272 2.31 -7.73 -18.12
C LEU A 272 3.79 -7.74 -17.67
N ALA A 273 4.11 -7.08 -16.55
CA ALA A 273 5.45 -7.14 -15.97
C ALA A 273 5.86 -8.58 -15.64
N GLY A 274 4.96 -9.36 -15.03
CA GLY A 274 5.20 -10.78 -14.75
C GLY A 274 5.51 -11.57 -16.01
N ARG A 275 4.72 -11.39 -17.08
CA ARG A 275 4.97 -12.02 -18.38
C ARG A 275 6.32 -11.63 -18.98
N LEU A 276 6.70 -10.36 -18.90
CA LEU A 276 7.99 -9.87 -19.42
C LEU A 276 9.18 -10.42 -18.63
N LEU A 277 9.00 -10.64 -17.33
CA LEU A 277 10.05 -11.10 -16.41
C LEU A 277 10.07 -12.62 -16.23
N GLY A 278 9.12 -13.34 -16.83
CA GLY A 278 8.98 -14.80 -16.69
C GLY A 278 8.42 -15.26 -15.34
N GLU A 279 7.76 -14.39 -14.59
CA GLU A 279 7.18 -14.72 -13.30
C GLU A 279 5.80 -15.41 -13.45
N PRO A 280 5.45 -16.34 -12.54
CA PRO A 280 4.12 -16.95 -12.50
C PRO A 280 3.00 -15.89 -12.41
N PRO A 281 1.88 -16.05 -13.14
CA PRO A 281 0.78 -15.10 -13.10
C PRO A 281 0.25 -14.82 -11.68
N GLY A 282 0.14 -15.86 -10.85
CA GLY A 282 -0.31 -15.74 -9.46
C GLY A 282 0.61 -14.83 -8.63
N LEU A 283 1.93 -14.99 -8.74
CA LEU A 283 2.91 -14.12 -8.09
C LEU A 283 2.82 -12.69 -8.62
N ALA A 284 2.80 -12.51 -9.93
CA ALA A 284 2.76 -11.19 -10.56
C ALA A 284 1.51 -10.39 -10.14
N LEU A 285 0.36 -11.05 -10.09
CA LEU A 285 -0.90 -10.46 -9.64
C LEU A 285 -0.92 -10.21 -8.14
N ALA A 286 -0.30 -11.07 -7.32
CA ALA A 286 -0.16 -10.85 -5.89
C ALA A 286 0.69 -9.61 -5.57
N VAL A 287 1.81 -9.42 -6.28
CA VAL A 287 2.67 -8.23 -6.18
C VAL A 287 1.88 -6.96 -6.53
N ALA A 288 1.07 -7.01 -7.60
CA ALA A 288 0.30 -5.88 -8.09
C ALA A 288 -0.93 -5.53 -7.23
N ALA A 289 -1.60 -6.55 -6.68
CA ALA A 289 -2.81 -6.43 -5.88
C ALA A 289 -2.58 -5.76 -4.51
N ALA A 290 -1.33 -5.54 -4.12
CA ALA A 290 -1.00 -4.72 -2.96
C ALA A 290 -1.20 -3.22 -3.20
N PHE A 291 -1.26 -2.77 -4.45
CA PHE A 291 -1.51 -1.38 -4.85
C PHE A 291 -0.64 -0.32 -4.14
N GLY A 292 0.62 -0.62 -3.85
CA GLY A 292 1.55 0.27 -3.13
C GLY A 292 1.66 0.00 -1.63
N TRP A 293 0.81 -0.86 -1.05
CA TRP A 293 0.88 -1.22 0.37
C TRP A 293 2.01 -2.21 0.66
N TYR A 294 3.24 -1.71 0.70
CA TYR A 294 4.45 -2.51 0.81
C TYR A 294 4.52 -3.37 2.08
N SER A 295 3.99 -2.86 3.19
CA SER A 295 4.16 -3.49 4.50
C SER A 295 3.37 -4.80 4.59
N MET A 296 2.15 -4.82 4.06
CA MET A 296 1.34 -6.03 3.94
C MET A 296 1.81 -6.92 2.79
N ALA A 297 2.15 -6.34 1.64
CA ALA A 297 2.60 -7.07 0.45
C ALA A 297 3.76 -8.02 0.75
N GLY A 298 4.82 -7.50 1.39
CA GLY A 298 6.03 -8.27 1.65
C GLY A 298 5.77 -9.50 2.52
N VAL A 299 5.01 -9.35 3.62
CA VAL A 299 4.71 -10.45 4.53
C VAL A 299 3.81 -11.49 3.88
N VAL A 300 2.70 -11.05 3.27
CA VAL A 300 1.69 -11.95 2.71
C VAL A 300 2.27 -12.72 1.52
N VAL A 301 2.97 -12.05 0.61
CA VAL A 301 3.59 -12.72 -0.54
C VAL A 301 4.75 -13.62 -0.09
N ALA A 302 5.53 -13.22 0.94
CA ALA A 302 6.58 -14.09 1.49
C ALA A 302 6.06 -15.42 2.05
N GLN A 303 4.82 -15.44 2.55
CA GLN A 303 4.20 -16.64 3.09
C GLN A 303 3.59 -17.53 2.00
N LEU A 304 3.14 -16.94 0.90
CA LEU A 304 2.51 -17.67 -0.20
C LEU A 304 3.53 -18.18 -1.23
N TRP A 305 4.57 -17.40 -1.51
CA TRP A 305 5.53 -17.62 -2.61
C TRP A 305 7.00 -17.62 -2.14
N GLY A 306 7.25 -17.51 -0.84
CA GLY A 306 8.59 -17.57 -0.26
C GLY A 306 9.30 -16.21 -0.14
N PRO A 307 10.45 -16.15 0.58
CA PRO A 307 11.11 -14.90 0.96
C PRO A 307 11.49 -13.98 -0.21
N ALA A 308 12.04 -14.54 -1.30
CA ALA A 308 12.42 -13.78 -2.49
C ALA A 308 11.23 -13.07 -3.14
N ALA A 309 10.10 -13.78 -3.28
CA ALA A 309 8.84 -13.21 -3.78
C ALA A 309 8.29 -12.12 -2.85
N GLY A 310 8.42 -12.30 -1.53
CA GLY A 310 8.09 -11.26 -0.55
C GLY A 310 8.96 -10.01 -0.68
N ALA A 311 10.27 -10.17 -0.90
CA ALA A 311 11.17 -9.05 -1.16
C ALA A 311 10.81 -8.30 -2.44
N LEU A 312 10.53 -9.04 -3.52
CA LEU A 312 10.03 -8.47 -4.77
C LEU A 312 8.75 -7.66 -4.54
N ALA A 313 7.77 -8.23 -3.82
CA ALA A 313 6.53 -7.54 -3.49
C ALA A 313 6.75 -6.28 -2.66
N PHE A 314 7.60 -6.34 -1.63
CA PHE A 314 7.94 -5.18 -0.80
C PHE A 314 8.62 -4.08 -1.63
N LEU A 315 9.71 -4.38 -2.35
CA LEU A 315 10.44 -3.41 -3.16
C LEU A 315 9.56 -2.82 -4.27
N ALA A 316 8.78 -3.63 -4.98
CA ALA A 316 7.94 -3.16 -6.08
C ALA A 316 6.91 -2.13 -5.59
N ASN A 317 6.34 -2.36 -4.41
CA ASN A 317 5.35 -1.47 -3.82
C ASN A 317 5.99 -0.21 -3.19
N VAL A 318 7.18 -0.31 -2.61
CA VAL A 318 7.97 0.87 -2.19
C VAL A 318 8.33 1.73 -3.41
N PHE A 319 8.87 1.12 -4.46
CA PHE A 319 9.24 1.84 -5.68
C PHE A 319 8.04 2.47 -6.37
N ARG A 320 6.87 1.82 -6.35
CA ARG A 320 5.62 2.40 -6.83
C ARG A 320 5.22 3.65 -6.03
N GLU A 321 5.34 3.60 -4.71
CA GLU A 321 5.06 4.75 -3.84
C GLU A 321 6.02 5.92 -4.14
N LEU A 322 7.34 5.65 -4.19
CA LEU A 322 8.35 6.65 -4.53
C LEU A 322 8.13 7.26 -5.93
N LEU A 323 7.85 6.40 -6.92
CA LEU A 323 7.51 6.82 -8.28
C LEU A 323 6.27 7.71 -8.27
N THR A 324 5.26 7.40 -7.46
CA THR A 324 4.06 8.22 -7.32
C THR A 324 4.37 9.60 -6.74
N VAL A 325 5.17 9.67 -5.67
CA VAL A 325 5.58 10.95 -5.05
C VAL A 325 6.23 11.87 -6.08
N VAL A 326 7.06 11.32 -6.97
CA VAL A 326 7.71 12.07 -8.06
C VAL A 326 6.75 12.36 -9.21
N ALA A 327 5.90 11.40 -9.59
CA ALA A 327 4.99 11.52 -10.72
C ALA A 327 3.84 12.51 -10.46
N VAL A 328 3.34 12.61 -9.23
CA VAL A 328 2.17 13.44 -8.90
C VAL A 328 2.38 14.92 -9.25
N PRO A 329 3.47 15.60 -8.83
CA PRO A 329 3.72 16.98 -9.24
C PRO A 329 3.86 17.15 -10.76
N LEU A 330 4.47 16.19 -11.45
CA LEU A 330 4.66 16.22 -12.89
C LEU A 330 3.35 16.04 -13.67
N LEU A 331 2.49 15.13 -13.18
CA LEU A 331 1.16 14.90 -13.72
C LEU A 331 0.27 16.10 -13.46
N ALA A 332 0.29 16.68 -12.27
CA ALA A 332 -0.51 17.86 -11.91
C ALA A 332 -0.24 19.04 -12.85
N ARG A 333 1.03 19.31 -13.17
CA ARG A 333 1.43 20.37 -14.13
C ARG A 333 0.89 20.14 -15.54
N ARG A 334 0.73 18.87 -15.96
CA ARG A 334 0.25 18.50 -17.30
C ARG A 334 -1.24 18.18 -17.35
N ALA A 335 -1.90 18.09 -16.20
CA ALA A 335 -3.21 17.45 -16.12
C ALA A 335 -4.33 18.30 -16.74
N GLY A 336 -4.19 19.63 -16.82
CA GLY A 336 -5.27 20.52 -17.25
C GLY A 336 -6.58 20.16 -16.51
N GLY A 337 -7.69 19.97 -17.24
CA GLY A 337 -8.97 19.53 -16.68
C GLY A 337 -9.05 18.07 -16.20
N ARG A 338 -7.93 17.33 -16.18
CA ARG A 338 -7.85 15.90 -15.81
C ARG A 338 -7.00 15.67 -14.56
N ALA A 339 -6.99 16.63 -13.63
CA ALA A 339 -6.21 16.55 -12.39
C ALA A 339 -6.48 15.28 -11.55
N TRP A 340 -7.65 14.66 -11.69
CA TRP A 340 -7.95 13.36 -11.07
C TRP A 340 -7.01 12.21 -11.50
N LEU A 341 -6.29 12.32 -12.63
CA LEU A 341 -5.28 11.33 -13.07
C LEU A 341 -4.09 11.24 -12.10
N THR A 342 -3.82 12.28 -11.30
CA THR A 342 -2.73 12.25 -10.30
C THR A 342 -2.98 11.24 -9.19
N VAL A 343 -4.22 10.80 -9.01
CA VAL A 343 -4.61 9.83 -7.97
C VAL A 343 -4.20 8.40 -8.37
N LEU A 344 -4.38 8.03 -9.63
CA LEU A 344 -4.24 6.64 -10.09
C LEU A 344 -2.89 5.95 -9.81
N PRO A 345 -1.70 6.58 -9.98
CA PRO A 345 -0.44 5.87 -9.78
C PRO A 345 -0.24 5.42 -8.33
N GLY A 346 -0.79 6.17 -7.35
CA GLY A 346 -0.60 5.89 -5.93
C GLY A 346 -1.33 4.67 -5.39
N GLY A 347 -2.42 4.23 -6.02
CA GLY A 347 -3.18 3.09 -5.51
C GLY A 347 -3.64 3.28 -4.06
N ALA A 348 -3.39 2.29 -3.21
CA ALA A 348 -3.73 2.28 -1.79
C ALA A 348 -3.14 3.48 -1.01
N THR A 349 -1.94 3.92 -1.40
CA THR A 349 -1.18 4.99 -0.72
C THR A 349 -1.83 6.38 -0.82
N THR A 350 -2.83 6.53 -1.70
CA THR A 350 -3.53 7.79 -1.92
C THR A 350 -4.47 8.18 -0.78
N MET A 351 -4.65 7.29 0.20
CA MET A 351 -5.34 7.56 1.45
C MET A 351 -4.44 8.19 2.51
N ASP A 352 -3.13 7.94 2.46
CA ASP A 352 -2.19 8.25 3.54
C ASP A 352 -0.89 8.87 3.04
N THR A 353 0.08 8.10 2.54
CA THR A 353 1.45 8.57 2.30
C THR A 353 1.53 9.51 1.10
N THR A 354 0.74 9.26 0.04
CA THR A 354 0.71 10.11 -1.15
C THR A 354 -0.42 11.13 -1.13
N LEU A 355 -1.34 11.05 -0.17
CA LEU A 355 -2.45 12.00 -0.03
C LEU A 355 -1.97 13.46 0.16
N PRO A 356 -1.04 13.78 1.09
CA PRO A 356 -0.51 15.14 1.24
C PRO A 356 0.17 15.67 -0.02
N VAL A 357 0.82 14.79 -0.80
CA VAL A 357 1.49 15.15 -2.05
C VAL A 357 0.45 15.52 -3.11
N ILE A 358 -0.62 14.73 -3.24
CA ILE A 358 -1.74 15.02 -4.15
C ILE A 358 -2.44 16.32 -3.74
N ALA A 359 -2.75 16.48 -2.46
CA ALA A 359 -3.43 17.67 -1.94
C ALA A 359 -2.62 18.94 -2.22
N ALA A 360 -1.30 18.89 -2.00
CA ALA A 360 -0.41 20.02 -2.27
C ALA A 360 -0.23 20.30 -3.77
N ALA A 361 -0.14 19.27 -4.60
CA ALA A 361 0.06 19.44 -6.05
C ALA A 361 -1.19 19.92 -6.78
N VAL A 362 -2.38 19.46 -6.36
CA VAL A 362 -3.64 19.73 -7.06
C VAL A 362 -4.41 20.90 -6.45
N ARG A 363 -4.33 21.09 -5.12
CA ARG A 363 -5.03 22.16 -4.38
C ARG A 363 -6.55 22.18 -4.61
N ASP A 364 -7.14 21.00 -4.77
CA ASP A 364 -8.59 20.80 -4.94
C ASP A 364 -9.11 19.83 -3.88
N ALA A 365 -10.07 20.28 -3.08
CA ALA A 365 -10.65 19.50 -1.99
C ALA A 365 -11.44 18.28 -2.49
N GLY A 366 -12.10 18.39 -3.64
CA GLY A 366 -12.83 17.27 -4.26
C GLY A 366 -11.90 16.18 -4.76
N ILE A 367 -10.76 16.53 -5.34
CA ILE A 367 -9.74 15.56 -5.77
C ILE A 367 -9.03 14.95 -4.57
N THR A 368 -8.79 15.73 -3.52
CA THR A 368 -8.22 15.21 -2.26
C THR A 368 -9.16 14.18 -1.61
N ALA A 369 -10.47 14.47 -1.55
CA ALA A 369 -11.47 13.52 -1.06
C ALA A 369 -11.56 12.27 -1.97
N LEU A 370 -11.46 12.45 -3.29
CA LEU A 370 -11.44 11.35 -4.25
C LEU A 370 -10.20 10.46 -4.08
N ALA A 371 -9.03 11.05 -3.82
CA ALA A 371 -7.79 10.33 -3.53
C ALA A 371 -7.92 9.48 -2.26
N PHE A 372 -8.45 10.07 -1.18
CA PHE A 372 -8.72 9.33 0.05
C PHE A 372 -9.63 8.12 -0.19
N VAL A 373 -10.75 8.30 -0.91
CA VAL A 373 -11.67 7.20 -1.21
C VAL A 373 -11.04 6.15 -2.14
N HIS A 374 -10.24 6.58 -3.12
CA HIS A 374 -9.51 5.68 -4.01
C HIS A 374 -8.60 4.74 -3.22
N GLY A 375 -7.73 5.30 -2.39
CA GLY A 375 -6.80 4.55 -1.56
C GLY A 375 -7.53 3.63 -0.60
N LEU A 376 -8.57 4.14 0.07
CA LEU A 376 -9.39 3.37 1.00
C LEU A 376 -9.99 2.12 0.36
N VAL A 377 -10.65 2.26 -0.80
CA VAL A 377 -11.29 1.12 -1.48
C VAL A 377 -10.25 0.07 -1.86
N LEU A 378 -9.09 0.49 -2.36
CA LEU A 378 -8.00 -0.43 -2.71
C LEU A 378 -7.38 -1.09 -1.48
N THR A 379 -7.20 -0.37 -0.38
CA THR A 379 -6.68 -0.93 0.88
C THR A 379 -7.60 -2.02 1.44
N LEU A 380 -8.93 -1.79 1.42
CA LEU A 380 -9.89 -2.80 1.87
C LEU A 380 -9.95 -4.01 0.93
N ALA A 381 -9.76 -3.79 -0.38
CA ALA A 381 -9.79 -4.87 -1.37
C ALA A 381 -8.50 -5.70 -1.41
N ALA A 382 -7.34 -5.10 -1.11
CA ALA A 382 -6.03 -5.69 -1.34
C ALA A 382 -5.83 -7.07 -0.68
N PRO A 383 -6.13 -7.29 0.62
CA PRO A 383 -5.92 -8.61 1.23
C PRO A 383 -6.75 -9.71 0.56
N ALA A 384 -8.02 -9.43 0.25
CA ALA A 384 -8.90 -10.38 -0.43
C ALA A 384 -8.42 -10.68 -1.86
N LEU A 385 -8.02 -9.64 -2.59
CA LEU A 385 -7.51 -9.79 -3.96
C LEU A 385 -6.21 -10.58 -3.98
N ILE A 386 -5.26 -10.32 -3.09
CA ILE A 386 -4.03 -11.12 -2.98
C ILE A 386 -4.39 -12.58 -2.69
N GLY A 387 -5.26 -12.84 -1.71
CA GLY A 387 -5.65 -14.22 -1.38
C GLY A 387 -6.34 -14.98 -2.51
N TRP A 388 -7.07 -14.28 -3.37
CA TRP A 388 -7.74 -14.88 -4.53
C TRP A 388 -6.81 -15.04 -5.73
N LEU A 389 -6.01 -14.03 -6.04
CA LEU A 389 -5.15 -13.97 -7.23
C LEU A 389 -3.82 -14.70 -7.07
N ALA A 390 -3.30 -14.83 -5.85
CA ALA A 390 -2.00 -15.45 -5.59
C ALA A 390 -2.02 -16.99 -5.70
N ARG A 391 -3.14 -17.58 -6.12
CA ARG A 391 -3.24 -19.04 -6.32
C ARG A 391 -2.45 -19.44 -7.58
N PRO A 392 -1.65 -20.52 -7.50
CA PRO A 392 -0.83 -20.98 -8.62
C PRO A 392 -1.65 -21.43 -9.82
#